data_AF-A0A7W1AL10-F1
#
_entry.id   AF-A0A7W1AL10-F1
#
_cell.length_a   1.000
_cell.length_b   1.000
_cell.length_c   1.000
_cell.angle_alpha   90.00
_cell.angle_beta   90.00
_cell.angle_gamma   90.00
#
_symmetry.space_group_name_H-M   'P 1'
#
loop_
_entity.id
_entity.type
_entity.pdbx_description
1 polymer ?
#
loop_
_entity_poly.entity_id
_entity_poly.type
_entity_poly.pdbx_seq_one_letter_code
_entity_poly.pdbx_strand_id
1 'polypeptide(L)'
;MTPELALRRRKALYEWLGGATIRGRPVHEASFRYGFATDFFATGDRTSQATDYLHALFASAAAPYVRGVTLSVNNSTELGAAFMVLASAGRPWLERLEFRVVEPGPFVNEEQVAALIASTPRLHTLAVFGAHAVGAFRHPSVRKLVTDTPRLAIAHTIPRVEALDLGVDEDDREDNESGFAAAIPASLAAITELRHLDLSRNEPHYPPSRDPASPPNVDVYPLVRWLPTSRLRTLHMPSLRAPHQVALLGEAIDLAPQLEVTIARTYQMHEAVLANVGHPRLQLPTPFAWLPGDTLSSREALTITVPTEEYGDDVSLTSLIDRLEAQWSELPPNARTAWLEFWDFLADLPWEDEAGDDVTKMFSAATLLSAVEPLDDYIPYSGTGGHWAQLAEKLRSAELPEGTMVSVRRYWGW
;
A
#
# COMPACT_ATOMS: atom_id res chain seq x y z
N MET A 1 -25.33 -11.71 -10.18
CA MET A 1 -24.62 -12.64 -11.09
C MET A 1 -24.75 -14.04 -10.51
N THR A 2 -25.15 -15.06 -11.28
CA THR A 2 -25.26 -16.42 -10.73
C THR A 2 -23.87 -17.08 -10.61
N PRO A 3 -23.67 -18.07 -9.73
CA PRO A 3 -22.41 -18.81 -9.61
C PRO A 3 -21.91 -19.41 -10.93
N GLU A 4 -22.82 -19.93 -11.77
CA GLU A 4 -22.48 -20.51 -13.06
C GLU A 4 -21.97 -19.47 -14.06
N LEU A 5 -22.57 -18.27 -14.07
CA LEU A 5 -22.14 -17.17 -14.92
C LEU A 5 -20.76 -16.66 -14.49
N ALA A 6 -20.52 -16.56 -13.18
CA ALA A 6 -19.21 -16.21 -12.62
C ALA A 6 -18.13 -17.22 -13.01
N LEU A 7 -18.43 -18.52 -12.96
CA LEU A 7 -17.52 -19.58 -13.39
C LEU A 7 -17.22 -19.50 -14.90
N ARG A 8 -18.26 -19.32 -15.74
CA ARG A 8 -18.09 -19.17 -17.19
C ARG A 8 -17.25 -17.94 -17.55
N ARG A 9 -17.50 -16.81 -16.88
CA ARG A 9 -16.72 -15.58 -17.06
C ARG A 9 -15.25 -15.79 -16.70
N ARG A 10 -14.97 -16.40 -15.54
CA ARG A 10 -13.58 -16.73 -15.12
C ARG A 10 -12.89 -17.64 -16.13
N LYS A 11 -13.59 -18.66 -16.65
CA LYS A 11 -13.04 -19.56 -17.68
C LYS A 11 -12.71 -18.81 -18.97
N ALA A 12 -13.62 -17.98 -19.48
CA ALA A 12 -13.40 -17.21 -20.70
C ALA A 12 -12.24 -16.20 -20.54
N LEU A 13 -12.15 -15.56 -19.37
CA LEU A 13 -11.05 -14.65 -19.04
C LEU A 13 -9.72 -15.40 -19.01
N TYR A 14 -9.68 -16.56 -18.38
CA TYR A 14 -8.50 -17.43 -18.33
C TYR A 14 -8.02 -17.83 -19.73
N GLU A 15 -8.93 -18.28 -20.60
CA GLU A 15 -8.63 -18.63 -21.99
C GLU A 15 -8.10 -17.43 -22.78
N TRP A 16 -8.73 -16.25 -22.63
CA TRP A 16 -8.31 -15.01 -23.29
C TRP A 16 -6.89 -14.58 -22.92
N LEU A 17 -6.49 -14.81 -21.66
CA LEU A 17 -5.16 -14.48 -21.14
C LEU A 17 -4.09 -15.53 -21.51
N GLY A 18 -4.44 -16.62 -22.19
CA GLY A 18 -3.49 -17.67 -22.62
C GLY A 18 -3.73 -19.04 -22.00
N GLY A 19 -4.74 -19.18 -21.13
CA GLY A 19 -5.18 -20.47 -20.59
C GLY A 19 -4.16 -21.11 -19.64
N ALA A 20 -3.92 -22.42 -19.84
CA ALA A 20 -3.11 -23.32 -19.00
C ALA A 20 -1.76 -22.74 -18.56
N THR A 21 -1.20 -21.84 -19.36
CA THR A 21 0.12 -21.24 -19.20
C THR A 21 0.21 -20.24 -18.03
N ILE A 22 -0.92 -19.68 -17.55
CA ILE A 22 -0.95 -18.80 -16.35
C ILE A 22 -1.04 -19.62 -15.03
N ARG A 23 -0.93 -20.96 -15.11
CA ARG A 23 -0.77 -21.90 -13.97
C ARG A 23 -1.75 -21.71 -12.80
N GLY A 24 -2.99 -21.37 -13.11
CA GLY A 24 -4.06 -21.31 -12.10
C GLY A 24 -3.95 -20.15 -11.12
N ARG A 25 -3.13 -19.12 -11.41
CA ARG A 25 -3.16 -17.90 -10.61
C ARG A 25 -4.53 -17.23 -10.74
N PRO A 26 -5.19 -16.90 -9.62
CA PRO A 26 -6.43 -16.16 -9.67
C PRO A 26 -6.16 -14.80 -10.31
N VAL A 27 -6.93 -14.47 -11.34
CA VAL A 27 -6.90 -13.16 -11.94
C VAL A 27 -8.02 -12.35 -11.33
N HIS A 28 -7.68 -11.24 -10.69
CA HIS A 28 -8.67 -10.36 -10.08
C HIS A 28 -9.47 -9.65 -11.17
N GLU A 29 -10.80 -9.69 -11.10
CA GLU A 29 -11.65 -9.01 -12.08
C GLU A 29 -11.41 -7.49 -12.11
N ALA A 30 -10.97 -6.92 -10.99
CA ALA A 30 -10.59 -5.51 -10.85
C ALA A 30 -9.40 -5.12 -11.75
N SER A 31 -8.58 -6.09 -12.19
CA SER A 31 -7.50 -5.87 -13.15
C SER A 31 -8.01 -5.66 -14.58
N PHE A 32 -9.32 -5.67 -14.81
CA PHE A 32 -9.91 -5.42 -16.13
C PHE A 32 -10.83 -4.21 -16.12
N ARG A 33 -10.54 -3.25 -17.00
CA ARG A 33 -11.38 -2.06 -17.16
C ARG A 33 -11.56 -1.73 -18.63
N TYR A 34 -12.83 -1.62 -19.04
CA TYR A 34 -13.22 -1.26 -20.42
C TYR A 34 -12.56 -2.14 -21.50
N GLY A 35 -12.37 -3.44 -21.23
CA GLY A 35 -11.76 -4.39 -22.16
C GLY A 35 -10.22 -4.41 -22.17
N PHE A 36 -9.57 -3.69 -21.25
CA PHE A 36 -8.12 -3.72 -21.08
C PHE A 36 -7.72 -4.43 -19.80
N ALA A 37 -6.58 -5.12 -19.83
CA ALA A 37 -5.89 -5.58 -18.63
C ALA A 37 -5.09 -4.40 -18.06
N THR A 38 -5.56 -3.80 -16.97
CA THR A 38 -4.97 -2.59 -16.39
C THR A 38 -3.69 -2.86 -15.62
N ASP A 39 -3.54 -4.06 -15.08
CA ASP A 39 -2.32 -4.51 -14.41
C ASP A 39 -2.22 -6.03 -14.44
N PHE A 40 -1.07 -6.54 -14.86
CA PHE A 40 -0.77 -7.96 -14.91
C PHE A 40 0.48 -8.25 -14.08
N PHE A 41 0.33 -9.07 -13.05
CA PHE A 41 1.41 -9.43 -12.14
C PHE A 41 2.14 -10.69 -12.61
N ALA A 42 3.39 -10.53 -13.04
CA ALA A 42 4.31 -11.62 -13.36
C ALA A 42 5.37 -11.73 -12.25
N THR A 43 5.32 -12.82 -11.49
CA THR A 43 6.36 -13.14 -10.50
C THR A 43 6.79 -14.58 -10.65
N GLY A 44 8.08 -14.85 -10.45
CA GLY A 44 8.61 -16.20 -10.37
C GLY A 44 8.04 -16.98 -9.18
N ASP A 45 8.06 -18.29 -9.26
CA ASP A 45 7.81 -19.19 -8.15
C ASP A 45 8.79 -20.38 -8.19
N ARG A 46 8.58 -21.40 -7.35
CA ARG A 46 9.44 -22.59 -7.30
C ARG A 46 9.53 -23.35 -8.63
N THR A 47 8.62 -23.09 -9.57
CA THR A 47 8.41 -23.90 -10.77
C THR A 47 8.39 -23.10 -12.08
N SER A 48 8.42 -21.78 -12.02
CA SER A 48 8.34 -20.87 -13.18
C SER A 48 9.06 -19.56 -12.91
N GLN A 49 9.63 -18.97 -13.96
CA GLN A 49 10.18 -17.61 -13.93
C GLN A 49 9.12 -16.58 -14.33
N ALA A 50 9.33 -15.30 -14.02
CA ALA A 50 8.42 -14.24 -14.47
C ALA A 50 8.33 -14.19 -16.01
N THR A 51 9.41 -14.52 -16.71
CA THR A 51 9.49 -14.59 -18.18
C THR A 51 8.54 -15.62 -18.79
N ASP A 52 8.32 -16.77 -18.13
CA ASP A 52 7.38 -17.79 -18.59
C ASP A 52 5.95 -17.23 -18.66
N TYR A 53 5.56 -16.46 -17.64
CA TYR A 53 4.26 -15.78 -17.58
C TYR A 53 4.12 -14.70 -18.66
N LEU A 54 5.17 -13.92 -18.90
CA LEU A 54 5.15 -12.90 -19.95
C LEU A 54 5.04 -13.53 -21.34
N HIS A 55 5.78 -14.62 -21.61
CA HIS A 55 5.66 -15.35 -22.87
C HIS A 55 4.24 -15.88 -23.09
N ALA A 56 3.64 -16.47 -22.05
CA ALA A 56 2.27 -16.93 -22.06
C ALA A 56 1.26 -15.82 -22.37
N LEU A 57 1.34 -14.71 -21.62
CA LEU A 57 0.47 -13.56 -21.79
C LEU A 57 0.61 -12.95 -23.19
N PHE A 58 1.84 -12.77 -23.67
CA PHE A 58 2.08 -12.09 -24.95
C PHE A 58 1.91 -12.99 -26.17
N ALA A 59 1.78 -14.30 -25.99
CA ALA A 59 1.28 -15.23 -27.00
C ALA A 59 -0.26 -15.28 -27.04
N SER A 60 -0.94 -14.73 -26.04
CA SER A 60 -2.41 -14.76 -25.92
C SER A 60 -3.11 -13.67 -26.75
N ALA A 61 -4.42 -13.82 -26.91
CA ALA A 61 -5.27 -12.80 -27.53
C ALA A 61 -5.36 -11.50 -26.71
N ALA A 62 -5.02 -11.54 -25.41
CA ALA A 62 -5.01 -10.36 -24.54
C ALA A 62 -3.80 -9.45 -24.76
N ALA A 63 -2.73 -9.95 -25.39
CA ALA A 63 -1.46 -9.24 -25.54
C ALA A 63 -1.56 -7.77 -26.01
N PRO A 64 -2.41 -7.43 -27.01
CA PRO A 64 -2.54 -6.05 -27.49
C PRO A 64 -3.32 -5.12 -26.53
N TYR A 65 -3.99 -5.67 -25.51
CA TYR A 65 -4.88 -4.96 -24.59
C TYR A 65 -4.30 -4.83 -23.17
N VAL A 66 -3.02 -5.16 -22.99
CA VAL A 66 -2.30 -4.99 -21.72
C VAL A 66 -1.83 -3.54 -21.60
N ARG A 67 -2.24 -2.88 -20.51
CA ARG A 67 -1.86 -1.50 -20.18
C ARG A 67 -0.89 -1.38 -19.01
N GLY A 68 -0.89 -2.36 -18.11
CA GLY A 68 0.02 -2.42 -16.98
C GLY A 68 0.67 -3.79 -16.85
N VAL A 69 1.95 -3.79 -16.54
CA VAL A 69 2.69 -5.00 -16.18
C VAL A 69 3.47 -4.72 -14.91
N THR A 70 3.36 -5.62 -13.94
CA THR A 70 4.13 -5.61 -12.71
C THR A 70 5.00 -6.85 -12.67
N LEU A 71 6.31 -6.65 -12.55
CA LEU A 71 7.32 -7.69 -12.53
C LEU A 71 7.89 -7.83 -11.11
N SER A 72 7.96 -9.06 -10.60
CA SER A 72 8.76 -9.38 -9.42
C SER A 72 9.72 -10.49 -9.80
N VAL A 73 11.00 -10.14 -9.86
CA VAL A 73 12.07 -10.99 -10.39
C VAL A 73 13.18 -11.13 -9.35
N ASN A 74 13.91 -12.24 -9.40
CA ASN A 74 14.94 -12.50 -8.41
C ASN A 74 16.15 -11.59 -8.61
N ASN A 75 16.59 -11.37 -9.85
CA ASN A 75 17.79 -10.59 -10.15
C ASN A 75 17.66 -9.82 -11.47
N SER A 76 18.67 -9.00 -11.76
CA SER A 76 18.73 -8.17 -12.97
C SER A 76 18.83 -8.96 -14.27
N THR A 77 19.37 -10.19 -14.26
CA THR A 77 19.44 -11.03 -15.47
C THR A 77 18.03 -11.46 -15.89
N GLU A 78 17.21 -11.87 -14.93
CA GLU A 78 15.80 -12.18 -15.16
C GLU A 78 15.02 -10.92 -15.60
N LEU A 79 15.31 -9.75 -15.01
CA LEU A 79 14.71 -8.49 -15.45
C LEU A 79 15.03 -8.17 -16.91
N GLY A 80 16.30 -8.30 -17.31
CA GLY A 80 16.73 -8.06 -18.68
C GLY A 80 16.07 -9.02 -19.68
N ALA A 81 15.90 -10.29 -19.30
CA ALA A 81 15.15 -11.25 -20.09
C ALA A 81 13.67 -10.83 -20.23
N ALA A 82 13.03 -10.43 -19.14
CA ALA A 82 11.65 -9.94 -19.16
C ALA A 82 11.48 -8.69 -20.05
N PHE A 83 12.45 -7.77 -20.04
CA PHE A 83 12.45 -6.61 -20.95
C PHE A 83 12.48 -7.03 -22.42
N MET A 84 13.24 -8.07 -22.76
CA MET A 84 13.27 -8.58 -24.13
C MET A 84 11.96 -9.25 -24.55
N VAL A 85 11.25 -9.92 -23.62
CA VAL A 85 9.90 -10.46 -23.90
C VAL A 85 8.89 -9.33 -24.13
N LEU A 86 8.97 -8.27 -23.32
CA LEU A 86 8.16 -7.06 -23.51
C LEU A 86 8.47 -6.41 -24.87
N ALA A 87 9.75 -6.31 -25.23
CA ALA A 87 10.23 -5.68 -26.46
C ALA A 87 10.04 -6.52 -27.73
N SER A 88 9.74 -7.82 -27.62
CA SER A 88 9.66 -8.73 -28.76
C SER A 88 8.55 -8.39 -29.76
N ALA A 89 7.58 -7.57 -29.34
CA ALA A 89 6.56 -6.98 -30.20
C ALA A 89 6.26 -5.56 -29.71
N GLY A 90 5.77 -4.69 -30.62
CA GLY A 90 5.33 -3.36 -30.22
C GLY A 90 4.23 -3.43 -29.16
N ARG A 91 4.38 -2.66 -28.09
CA ARG A 91 3.43 -2.51 -26.97
C ARG A 91 2.84 -1.09 -26.95
N PRO A 92 2.07 -0.70 -27.98
CA PRO A 92 1.57 0.67 -28.10
C PRO A 92 0.55 1.06 -27.03
N TRP A 93 0.04 0.09 -26.26
CA TRP A 93 -0.94 0.31 -25.18
C TRP A 93 -0.36 0.15 -23.78
N LEU A 94 0.91 -0.24 -23.63
CA LEU A 94 1.52 -0.33 -22.30
C LEU A 94 1.77 1.08 -21.76
N GLU A 95 1.05 1.41 -20.69
CA GLU A 95 0.98 2.73 -20.04
C GLU A 95 1.75 2.73 -18.70
N ARG A 96 1.78 1.58 -18.02
CA ARG A 96 2.47 1.36 -16.73
C ARG A 96 3.41 0.16 -16.80
N LEU A 97 4.61 0.31 -16.25
CA LEU A 97 5.53 -0.78 -15.97
C LEU A 97 6.02 -0.64 -14.53
N GLU A 98 5.87 -1.70 -13.76
CA GLU A 98 6.47 -1.84 -12.44
C GLU A 98 7.45 -2.99 -12.45
N PHE A 99 8.59 -2.83 -11.78
CA PHE A 99 9.45 -3.96 -11.47
C PHE A 99 10.07 -3.87 -10.08
N ARG A 100 10.15 -5.03 -9.43
CA ARG A 100 10.85 -5.27 -8.18
C ARG A 100 11.92 -6.33 -8.38
N VAL A 101 13.16 -6.01 -8.01
CA VAL A 101 14.29 -6.95 -8.06
C VAL A 101 14.68 -7.33 -6.64
N VAL A 102 14.75 -8.62 -6.32
CA VAL A 102 15.03 -9.06 -4.94
C VAL A 102 16.52 -8.97 -4.61
N GLU A 103 17.37 -9.51 -5.47
CA GLU A 103 18.80 -9.68 -5.24
C GLU A 103 19.63 -8.65 -6.01
N PRO A 104 20.69 -8.10 -5.39
CA PRO A 104 21.63 -7.23 -6.09
C PRO A 104 22.37 -7.98 -7.19
N GLY A 105 22.67 -7.25 -8.27
CA GLY A 105 23.35 -7.80 -9.44
C GLY A 105 23.87 -6.71 -10.37
N PRO A 106 24.50 -7.08 -11.49
CA PRO A 106 24.92 -6.12 -12.51
C PRO A 106 23.70 -5.40 -13.11
N PHE A 107 23.88 -4.22 -13.68
CA PHE A 107 22.78 -3.56 -14.37
C PHE A 107 22.30 -4.35 -15.58
N VAL A 108 21.01 -4.27 -15.87
CA VAL A 108 20.41 -4.66 -17.15
C VAL A 108 21.15 -3.92 -18.28
N ASN A 109 21.42 -4.64 -19.37
CA ASN A 109 22.16 -4.09 -20.51
C ASN A 109 21.39 -2.90 -21.13
N GLU A 110 22.11 -1.83 -21.48
CA GLU A 110 21.55 -0.65 -22.14
C GLU A 110 20.77 -0.99 -23.42
N GLU A 111 21.20 -2.00 -24.18
CA GLU A 111 20.49 -2.48 -25.38
C GLU A 111 19.09 -3.03 -25.03
N GLN A 112 18.98 -3.78 -23.92
CA GLN A 112 17.71 -4.33 -23.45
C GLN A 112 16.76 -3.21 -22.99
N VAL A 113 17.31 -2.22 -22.27
CA VAL A 113 16.54 -1.03 -21.86
C VAL A 113 16.09 -0.21 -23.08
N ALA A 114 16.96 -0.01 -24.08
CA ALA A 114 16.63 0.71 -25.31
C ALA A 114 15.56 -0.01 -26.13
N ALA A 115 15.65 -1.34 -26.24
CA ALA A 115 14.64 -2.16 -26.92
C ALA A 115 13.27 -2.03 -26.24
N LEU A 116 13.23 -2.08 -24.91
CA LEU A 116 12.01 -1.85 -24.14
C LEU A 116 11.43 -0.45 -24.44
N ILE A 117 12.24 0.61 -24.31
CA ILE A 117 11.82 2.00 -24.57
C ILE A 117 11.21 2.15 -25.97
N ALA A 118 11.84 1.57 -27.00
CA ALA A 118 11.36 1.63 -28.37
C ALA A 118 10.02 0.90 -28.55
N SER A 119 9.80 -0.18 -27.80
CA SER A 119 8.57 -0.98 -27.87
C SER A 119 7.39 -0.39 -27.09
N THR A 120 7.62 0.55 -26.15
CA THR A 120 6.59 1.06 -25.22
C THR A 120 6.33 2.56 -25.37
N PRO A 121 5.95 3.08 -26.55
CA PRO A 121 5.87 4.52 -26.80
C PRO A 121 4.89 5.29 -25.89
N ARG A 122 3.94 4.59 -25.26
CA ARG A 122 2.94 5.15 -24.35
C ARG A 122 3.22 4.93 -22.86
N LEU A 123 4.37 4.35 -22.51
CA LEU A 123 4.75 4.15 -21.11
C LEU A 123 4.96 5.50 -20.44
N HIS A 124 4.04 5.88 -19.56
CA HIS A 124 4.04 7.15 -18.86
C HIS A 124 4.26 6.99 -17.35
N THR A 125 4.03 5.79 -16.81
CA THR A 125 4.26 5.47 -15.40
C THR A 125 5.30 4.36 -15.28
N LEU A 126 6.38 4.65 -14.55
CA LEU A 126 7.41 3.69 -14.19
C LEU A 126 7.44 3.51 -12.66
N ALA A 127 7.45 2.28 -12.19
CA ALA A 127 7.65 1.96 -10.78
C ALA A 127 8.86 1.02 -10.60
N VAL A 128 9.79 1.38 -9.72
CA VAL A 128 11.07 0.69 -9.54
C VAL A 128 11.33 0.45 -8.05
N PHE A 129 11.51 -0.82 -7.68
CA PHE A 129 11.70 -1.24 -6.28
C PHE A 129 12.75 -2.35 -6.14
N GLY A 130 13.23 -2.55 -4.91
CA GLY A 130 14.20 -3.62 -4.62
C GLY A 130 15.54 -3.36 -5.31
N ALA A 131 16.47 -4.31 -5.36
CA ALA A 131 17.85 -4.06 -5.77
C ALA A 131 18.07 -3.21 -7.05
N HIS A 132 19.14 -2.42 -7.05
CA HIS A 132 19.54 -1.53 -8.16
C HIS A 132 19.87 -2.32 -9.45
N ALA A 133 18.87 -2.50 -10.31
CA ALA A 133 19.02 -3.29 -11.54
C ALA A 133 19.13 -2.46 -12.82
N VAL A 134 18.83 -1.16 -12.79
CA VAL A 134 18.84 -0.29 -13.97
C VAL A 134 19.65 0.97 -13.67
N GLY A 135 20.72 1.22 -14.45
CA GLY A 135 21.56 2.40 -14.29
C GLY A 135 20.94 3.68 -14.88
N ALA A 136 20.26 3.57 -16.02
CA ALA A 136 19.57 4.69 -16.66
C ALA A 136 18.32 4.23 -17.42
N PHE A 137 17.26 5.04 -17.39
CA PHE A 137 16.00 4.75 -18.06
C PHE A 137 15.49 5.99 -18.82
N ARG A 138 16.08 6.28 -19.98
CA ARG A 138 15.84 7.52 -20.76
C ARG A 138 14.54 7.48 -21.57
N HIS A 139 13.43 7.11 -20.96
CA HIS A 139 12.15 6.95 -21.64
C HIS A 139 11.47 8.32 -21.89
N PRO A 140 11.21 8.73 -23.15
CA PRO A 140 10.73 10.07 -23.48
C PRO A 140 9.28 10.33 -23.05
N SER A 141 8.49 9.29 -22.84
CA SER A 141 7.07 9.39 -22.43
C SER A 141 6.83 9.23 -20.93
N VAL A 142 7.82 8.78 -20.13
CA VAL A 142 7.63 8.61 -18.69
C VAL A 142 7.47 9.99 -18.05
N ARG A 143 6.42 10.15 -17.25
CA ARG A 143 6.04 11.37 -16.52
C ARG A 143 5.87 11.12 -15.02
N LYS A 144 5.41 9.94 -14.64
CA LYS A 144 5.31 9.50 -13.25
C LYS A 144 6.37 8.45 -12.94
N LEU A 145 7.15 8.70 -11.90
CA LEU A 145 8.05 7.73 -11.29
C LEU A 145 7.53 7.36 -9.89
N VAL A 146 7.48 6.06 -9.60
CA VAL A 146 7.28 5.53 -8.25
C VAL A 146 8.57 4.80 -7.87
N THR A 147 9.19 5.18 -6.76
CA THR A 147 10.48 4.62 -6.36
C THR A 147 10.65 4.68 -4.85
N ASP A 148 11.73 4.11 -4.35
CA ASP A 148 12.26 4.36 -3.02
C ASP A 148 13.59 5.17 -3.08
N THR A 149 14.12 5.62 -1.94
CA THR A 149 15.29 6.51 -1.86
C THR A 149 16.54 5.95 -2.55
N PRO A 150 16.97 4.70 -2.33
CA PRO A 150 18.19 4.21 -2.98
C PRO A 150 18.13 4.38 -4.50
N ARG A 151 16.97 4.13 -5.12
CA ARG A 151 16.78 4.18 -6.58
C ARG A 151 16.41 5.55 -7.10
N LEU A 152 16.30 6.57 -6.24
CA LEU A 152 15.95 7.94 -6.65
C LEU A 152 16.86 8.48 -7.76
N ALA A 153 18.11 8.03 -7.84
CA ALA A 153 19.04 8.39 -8.90
C ALA A 153 18.51 8.11 -10.33
N ILE A 154 17.61 7.12 -10.50
CA ILE A 154 16.99 6.82 -11.79
C ILE A 154 16.17 8.01 -12.32
N ALA A 155 15.60 8.83 -11.42
CA ALA A 155 14.81 9.99 -11.78
C ALA A 155 15.61 11.01 -12.60
N HIS A 156 16.92 11.14 -12.36
CA HIS A 156 17.81 12.04 -13.10
C HIS A 156 18.05 11.60 -14.55
N THR A 157 17.75 10.33 -14.85
CA THR A 157 17.95 9.76 -16.19
C THR A 157 16.68 9.85 -17.03
N ILE A 158 15.53 10.11 -16.40
CA ILE A 158 14.24 10.24 -17.08
C ILE A 158 14.04 11.72 -17.46
N PRO A 159 13.89 12.08 -18.75
CA PRO A 159 13.93 13.47 -19.18
C PRO A 159 12.84 14.40 -18.62
N ARG A 160 11.69 13.86 -18.18
CA ARG A 160 10.48 14.64 -17.87
C ARG A 160 9.67 14.05 -16.70
N VAL A 161 10.31 13.73 -15.57
CA VAL A 161 9.57 13.32 -14.38
C VAL A 161 8.80 14.53 -13.82
N GLU A 162 7.49 14.51 -13.99
CA GLU A 162 6.56 15.55 -13.50
C GLU A 162 5.94 15.15 -12.16
N ALA A 163 5.77 13.84 -11.92
CA ALA A 163 5.24 13.28 -10.69
C ALA A 163 6.19 12.24 -10.11
N LEU A 164 6.50 12.37 -8.82
CA LEU A 164 7.32 11.43 -8.07
C LEU A 164 6.53 10.94 -6.86
N ASP A 165 6.42 9.63 -6.73
CA ASP A 165 5.96 8.96 -5.53
C ASP A 165 7.17 8.27 -4.89
N LEU A 166 7.60 8.79 -3.75
CA LEU A 166 8.86 8.43 -3.09
C LEU A 166 8.58 7.78 -1.74
N GLY A 167 8.98 6.52 -1.62
CA GLY A 167 9.15 5.84 -0.33
C GLY A 167 10.59 6.05 0.18
N VAL A 168 10.75 6.17 1.48
CA VAL A 168 12.03 6.37 2.13
C VAL A 168 12.43 5.10 2.88
N ASP A 169 13.68 4.67 2.74
CA ASP A 169 14.24 3.44 3.33
C ASP A 169 14.98 3.72 4.68
N GLU A 170 15.09 2.72 5.57
CA GLU A 170 15.56 2.81 6.98
C GLU A 170 17.07 2.68 7.04
N ASP A 171 17.63 1.90 6.11
CA ASP A 171 19.07 1.75 5.89
C ASP A 171 19.75 3.11 5.63
N ASP A 172 18.99 4.13 5.22
CA ASP A 172 19.47 5.51 5.08
C ASP A 172 19.64 6.26 6.42
N ARG A 173 19.11 5.72 7.54
CA ARG A 173 19.07 6.38 8.86
C ARG A 173 20.16 5.91 9.81
N GLU A 174 20.41 4.60 9.94
CA GLU A 174 21.28 4.06 11.01
C GLU A 174 22.72 4.59 10.93
N ASP A 175 23.21 4.94 9.75
CA ASP A 175 24.57 5.45 9.54
C ASP A 175 24.64 6.95 9.18
N ASN A 176 23.52 7.64 8.91
CA ASN A 176 23.63 8.95 8.26
C ASN A 176 22.41 9.91 8.32
N GLU A 177 21.89 10.24 9.51
CA GLU A 177 20.88 11.32 9.65
C GLU A 177 21.27 12.63 8.91
N SER A 178 22.58 12.93 8.83
CA SER A 178 23.10 14.06 8.03
C SER A 178 23.11 13.85 6.51
N GLY A 179 23.35 12.62 6.05
CA GLY A 179 23.38 12.27 4.63
C GLY A 179 21.99 12.23 4.03
N PHE A 180 21.03 11.68 4.76
CA PHE A 180 19.61 11.63 4.41
C PHE A 180 19.03 13.03 4.14
N ALA A 181 19.23 13.94 5.10
CA ALA A 181 18.71 15.32 5.03
C ALA A 181 19.33 16.15 3.89
N ALA A 182 20.50 15.76 3.37
CA ALA A 182 21.17 16.48 2.28
C ALA A 182 20.95 15.84 0.90
N ALA A 183 20.98 14.51 0.81
CA ALA A 183 20.98 13.79 -0.46
C ALA A 183 19.61 13.80 -1.15
N ILE A 184 18.52 13.60 -0.40
CA ILE A 184 17.17 13.62 -0.98
C ILE A 184 16.83 15.01 -1.51
N PRO A 185 16.97 16.12 -0.74
CA PRO A 185 16.68 17.44 -1.28
C PRO A 185 17.54 17.82 -2.49
N ALA A 186 18.82 17.47 -2.49
CA ALA A 186 19.68 17.71 -3.65
C ALA A 186 19.20 16.94 -4.90
N SER A 187 18.79 15.68 -4.71
CA SER A 187 18.22 14.85 -5.78
C SER A 187 16.88 15.45 -6.28
N LEU A 188 15.96 15.78 -5.38
CA LEU A 188 14.69 16.42 -5.75
C LEU A 188 14.90 17.77 -6.45
N ALA A 189 15.90 18.55 -6.04
CA ALA A 189 16.26 19.80 -6.69
C ALA A 189 16.72 19.59 -8.14
N ALA A 190 17.46 18.51 -8.42
CA ALA A 190 17.94 18.17 -9.76
C ALA A 190 16.84 17.67 -10.72
N ILE A 191 15.66 17.27 -10.22
CA ILE A 191 14.50 16.93 -11.06
C ILE A 191 13.74 18.22 -11.42
N THR A 192 14.14 18.90 -12.49
CA THR A 192 13.66 20.25 -12.82
C THR A 192 12.18 20.33 -13.20
N GLU A 193 11.64 19.25 -13.76
CA GLU A 193 10.24 19.16 -14.18
C GLU A 193 9.29 18.70 -13.07
N LEU A 194 9.79 18.41 -11.86
CA LEU A 194 8.96 17.92 -10.77
C LEU A 194 7.88 18.96 -10.39
N ARG A 195 6.62 18.54 -10.42
CA ARG A 195 5.43 19.33 -10.04
C ARG A 195 4.60 18.63 -8.96
N HIS A 196 4.63 17.31 -8.89
CA HIS A 196 3.84 16.53 -7.96
C HIS A 196 4.78 15.65 -7.15
N LEU A 197 4.79 15.83 -5.83
CA LEU A 197 5.54 14.98 -4.93
C LEU A 197 4.57 14.25 -4.00
N ASP A 198 4.66 12.94 -3.97
CA ASP A 198 3.89 12.07 -3.09
C ASP A 198 4.83 11.37 -2.12
N LEU A 199 4.67 11.67 -0.83
CA LEU A 199 5.36 11.10 0.31
C LEU A 199 4.39 10.33 1.21
N SER A 200 3.14 10.09 0.78
CA SER A 200 2.10 9.43 1.61
C SER A 200 2.41 7.99 2.00
N ARG A 201 3.35 7.34 1.31
CA ARG A 201 3.83 6.00 1.66
C ARG A 201 4.80 5.97 2.86
N ASN A 202 5.22 7.12 3.35
CA ASN A 202 6.14 7.23 4.49
C ASN A 202 5.36 7.39 5.81
N GLU A 203 4.37 6.52 6.02
CA GLU A 203 3.64 6.53 7.29
C GLU A 203 4.57 6.09 8.42
N PRO A 204 4.52 6.76 9.58
CA PRO A 204 5.18 6.25 10.77
C PRO A 204 4.61 4.87 11.13
N HIS A 205 5.49 3.87 11.24
CA HIS A 205 5.15 2.49 11.58
C HIS A 205 5.94 2.02 12.82
N TYR A 206 5.26 1.47 13.83
CA TYR A 206 5.91 0.90 15.02
C TYR A 206 5.20 -0.41 15.43
N PRO A 207 5.96 -1.44 15.86
CA PRO A 207 7.41 -1.57 15.68
C PRO A 207 7.79 -1.54 14.19
N PRO A 208 9.05 -1.22 13.83
CA PRO A 208 9.49 -1.32 12.45
C PRO A 208 9.12 -2.69 11.88
N SER A 209 8.48 -2.71 10.72
CA SER A 209 8.01 -3.93 10.08
C SER A 209 9.19 -4.87 9.84
N ARG A 210 9.00 -6.17 10.12
CA ARG A 210 9.98 -7.19 9.71
C ARG A 210 9.90 -7.52 8.22
N ASP A 211 8.88 -7.00 7.51
CA ASP A 211 8.75 -7.16 6.07
C ASP A 211 9.68 -6.17 5.36
N PRO A 212 10.71 -6.62 4.63
CA PRO A 212 11.59 -5.75 3.86
C PRO A 212 10.86 -5.02 2.72
N ALA A 213 9.60 -5.35 2.42
CA ALA A 213 8.78 -4.62 1.46
C ALA A 213 7.97 -3.47 2.08
N SER A 214 7.83 -3.41 3.40
CA SER A 214 7.18 -2.29 4.08
C SER A 214 8.13 -1.09 4.14
N PRO A 215 7.71 0.11 3.72
CA PRO A 215 8.52 1.29 3.89
C PRO A 215 8.73 1.56 5.40
N PRO A 216 9.96 1.88 5.80
CA PRO A 216 10.33 2.06 7.20
C PRO A 216 9.85 3.37 7.86
N ASN A 217 10.02 3.45 9.18
CA ASN A 217 9.53 4.56 10.01
C ASN A 217 10.43 5.79 9.92
N VAL A 218 10.35 6.49 8.79
CA VAL A 218 11.06 7.76 8.60
C VAL A 218 10.08 8.94 8.65
N ASP A 219 10.24 9.77 9.67
CA ASP A 219 9.56 11.06 9.75
C ASP A 219 10.07 11.95 8.60
N VAL A 220 9.27 12.07 7.54
CA VAL A 220 9.60 12.87 6.35
C VAL A 220 9.25 14.35 6.47
N TYR A 221 8.59 14.79 7.55
CA TYR A 221 8.23 16.20 7.74
C TYR A 221 9.43 17.16 7.77
N PRO A 222 10.60 16.79 8.36
CA PRO A 222 11.79 17.63 8.30
C PRO A 222 12.27 17.91 6.86
N LEU A 223 12.03 17.01 5.90
CA LEU A 223 12.42 17.21 4.49
C LEU A 223 11.74 18.42 3.87
N VAL A 224 10.55 18.77 4.37
CA VAL A 224 9.70 19.81 3.78
C VAL A 224 10.39 21.18 3.71
N ARG A 225 11.29 21.47 4.67
CA ARG A 225 12.11 22.70 4.69
C ARG A 225 13.07 22.82 3.51
N TRP A 226 13.38 21.69 2.87
CA TRP A 226 14.40 21.58 1.83
C TRP A 226 13.80 21.22 0.47
N LEU A 227 12.48 20.98 0.42
CA LEU A 227 11.80 20.68 -0.82
C LEU A 227 11.86 21.88 -1.76
N PRO A 228 11.93 21.66 -3.09
CA PRO A 228 11.84 22.72 -4.09
C PRO A 228 10.39 23.21 -4.25
N THR A 229 9.77 23.68 -3.16
CA THR A 229 8.33 23.99 -3.05
C THR A 229 7.85 25.05 -4.03
N SER A 230 8.74 25.95 -4.47
CA SER A 230 8.44 26.94 -5.51
C SER A 230 8.07 26.33 -6.88
N ARG A 231 8.48 25.08 -7.14
CA ARG A 231 8.17 24.33 -8.37
C ARG A 231 7.04 23.33 -8.19
N LEU A 232 6.76 22.92 -6.95
CA LEU A 232 5.72 21.95 -6.66
C LEU A 232 4.34 22.61 -6.78
N ARG A 233 3.43 21.90 -7.45
CA ARG A 233 2.01 22.20 -7.52
C ARG A 233 1.27 21.44 -6.43
N THR A 234 1.59 20.16 -6.25
CA THR A 234 0.97 19.32 -5.21
C THR A 234 2.01 18.63 -4.35
N LEU A 235 1.72 18.52 -3.07
CA LEU A 235 2.48 17.75 -2.09
C LEU A 235 1.50 16.83 -1.33
N HIS A 236 1.68 15.53 -1.42
CA HIS A 236 0.91 14.56 -0.66
C HIS A 236 1.78 14.03 0.47
N MET A 237 1.38 14.25 1.72
CA MET A 237 2.14 13.91 2.92
C MET A 237 1.52 12.71 3.63
N PRO A 238 2.30 11.95 4.42
CA PRO A 238 1.75 10.92 5.31
C PRO A 238 0.93 11.57 6.43
N SER A 239 0.48 10.77 7.40
CA SER A 239 -0.27 11.29 8.53
C SER A 239 0.56 12.13 9.51
N LEU A 240 -0.12 13.07 10.18
CA LEU A 240 0.43 13.88 11.26
C LEU A 240 0.26 13.14 12.59
N ARG A 241 1.37 12.81 13.24
CA ARG A 241 1.45 12.11 14.54
C ARG A 241 1.74 13.04 15.71
N ALA A 242 2.43 14.16 15.48
CA ALA A 242 2.95 15.01 16.55
C ALA A 242 2.85 16.51 16.28
N PRO A 243 2.80 17.37 17.32
CA PRO A 243 2.70 18.83 17.18
C PRO A 243 3.83 19.45 16.34
N HIS A 244 5.06 18.94 16.42
CA HIS A 244 6.18 19.48 15.62
C HIS A 244 5.97 19.28 14.12
N GLN A 245 5.32 18.19 13.71
CA GLN A 245 5.00 17.95 12.30
C GLN A 245 3.94 18.93 11.78
N VAL A 246 2.99 19.32 12.64
CA VAL A 246 2.01 20.38 12.32
C VAL A 246 2.71 21.72 12.11
N ALA A 247 3.69 22.05 12.97
CA ALA A 247 4.50 23.26 12.80
C ALA A 247 5.32 23.23 11.50
N LEU A 248 5.99 22.11 11.18
CA LEU A 248 6.74 21.93 9.93
C LEU A 248 5.86 22.03 8.68
N LEU A 249 4.65 21.48 8.74
CA LEU A 249 3.65 21.63 7.68
C LEU A 249 3.23 23.09 7.51
N GLY A 250 3.02 23.82 8.61
CA GLY A 250 2.76 25.26 8.57
C GLY A 250 3.89 26.04 7.89
N GLU A 251 5.14 25.79 8.27
CA GLU A 251 6.33 26.39 7.65
C GLU A 251 6.38 26.13 6.14
N ALA A 252 6.05 24.91 5.71
CA ALA A 252 6.01 24.52 4.30
C ALA A 252 5.04 25.37 3.46
N ILE A 253 3.85 25.56 4.04
CA ILE A 253 2.75 26.28 3.44
C ILE A 253 3.07 27.77 3.38
N ASP A 254 3.66 28.32 4.44
CA ASP A 254 4.09 29.72 4.48
C ASP A 254 5.16 30.01 3.42
N LEU A 255 6.07 29.07 3.18
CA LEU A 255 7.09 29.16 2.13
C LEU A 255 6.53 29.01 0.71
N ALA A 256 5.40 28.32 0.55
CA ALA A 256 4.76 28.10 -0.75
C ALA A 256 3.23 28.17 -0.68
N PRO A 257 2.63 29.37 -0.56
CA PRO A 257 1.19 29.55 -0.41
C PRO A 257 0.35 29.04 -1.61
N GLN A 258 0.99 28.82 -2.75
CA GLN A 258 0.36 28.23 -3.93
C GLN A 258 0.24 26.69 -3.86
N LEU A 259 0.96 26.03 -2.94
CA LEU A 259 1.06 24.58 -2.90
C LEU A 259 -0.27 23.95 -2.47
N GLU A 260 -0.76 22.99 -3.24
CA GLU A 260 -1.87 22.13 -2.82
C GLU A 260 -1.29 21.01 -1.97
N VAL A 261 -1.69 20.97 -0.69
CA VAL A 261 -1.18 19.95 0.24
C VAL A 261 -2.30 19.00 0.59
N THR A 262 -2.06 17.70 0.44
CA THR A 262 -2.98 16.65 0.89
C THR A 262 -2.30 15.86 1.99
N ILE A 263 -3.03 15.57 3.07
CA ILE A 263 -2.58 14.64 4.11
C ILE A 263 -3.27 13.30 3.85
N ALA A 264 -2.51 12.20 3.77
CA ALA A 264 -3.04 10.89 3.41
C ALA A 264 -4.07 10.37 4.42
N ARG A 265 -3.80 10.59 5.72
CA ARG A 265 -4.64 10.14 6.83
C ARG A 265 -4.59 11.12 8.00
N THR A 266 -5.66 11.19 8.77
CA THR A 266 -5.76 12.02 9.97
C THR A 266 -6.29 11.20 11.14
N TYR A 267 -5.84 11.57 12.35
CA TYR A 267 -6.16 10.92 13.62
C TYR A 267 -6.35 12.01 14.67
N GLN A 268 -5.84 11.82 15.89
CA GLN A 268 -5.88 12.79 16.99
C GLN A 268 -5.34 14.20 16.66
N MET A 269 -4.42 14.32 15.68
CA MET A 269 -3.85 15.62 15.30
C MET A 269 -4.80 16.48 14.46
N HIS A 270 -5.94 15.95 13.98
CA HIS A 270 -6.85 16.66 13.06
C HIS A 270 -7.22 18.08 13.55
N GLU A 271 -7.70 18.21 14.79
CA GLU A 271 -8.10 19.51 15.35
C GLU A 271 -6.91 20.46 15.51
N ALA A 272 -5.74 19.94 15.88
CA ALA A 272 -4.53 20.75 15.96
C ALA A 272 -4.13 21.31 14.60
N VAL A 273 -4.30 20.55 13.51
CA VAL A 273 -4.02 21.04 12.15
C VAL A 273 -5.01 22.12 11.75
N LEU A 274 -6.31 21.91 11.96
CA LEU A 274 -7.33 22.93 11.66
C LEU A 274 -7.10 24.23 12.44
N ALA A 275 -6.66 24.14 13.69
CA ALA A 275 -6.39 25.31 14.53
C ALA A 275 -5.12 26.07 14.15
N ASN A 276 -4.07 25.37 13.65
CA ASN A 276 -2.75 25.96 13.46
C ASN A 276 -2.35 26.15 12.00
N VAL A 277 -2.99 25.46 11.05
CA VAL A 277 -2.63 25.47 9.63
C VAL A 277 -3.83 25.95 8.81
N GLY A 278 -4.07 27.27 8.87
CA GLY A 278 -5.16 27.93 8.15
C GLY A 278 -4.88 28.10 6.66
N HIS A 279 -4.85 27.01 5.88
CA HIS A 279 -4.53 27.06 4.45
C HIS A 279 -5.68 26.61 3.54
N PRO A 280 -6.11 27.43 2.57
CA PRO A 280 -7.28 27.11 1.72
C PRO A 280 -7.07 25.95 0.74
N ARG A 281 -5.83 25.52 0.52
CA ARG A 281 -5.50 24.38 -0.34
C ARG A 281 -4.95 23.17 0.44
N LEU A 282 -5.10 23.18 1.76
CA LEU A 282 -4.82 22.01 2.57
C LEU A 282 -6.06 21.10 2.56
N GLN A 283 -5.88 19.86 2.11
CA GLN A 283 -6.89 18.82 2.13
C GLN A 283 -6.59 17.86 3.27
N LEU A 284 -7.51 17.80 4.23
CA LEU A 284 -7.48 16.87 5.35
C LEU A 284 -8.64 15.89 5.22
N PRO A 285 -8.38 14.58 5.20
CA PRO A 285 -9.46 13.60 5.31
C PRO A 285 -10.12 13.68 6.69
N THR A 286 -11.33 13.13 6.79
CA THR A 286 -11.99 12.90 8.08
C THR A 286 -11.11 12.00 8.95
N PRO A 287 -10.91 12.33 10.24
CA PRO A 287 -10.07 11.52 11.11
C PRO A 287 -10.64 10.11 11.27
N PHE A 288 -9.75 9.13 11.29
CA PHE A 288 -10.11 7.78 11.70
C PHE A 288 -10.43 7.76 13.20
N ALA A 289 -11.38 6.89 13.59
CA ALA A 289 -11.79 6.75 14.99
C ALA A 289 -10.80 5.93 15.83
N TRP A 290 -9.94 5.14 15.19
CA TRP A 290 -8.91 4.36 15.87
C TRP A 290 -7.62 5.14 16.03
N LEU A 291 -6.78 4.66 16.95
CA LEU A 291 -5.43 5.15 17.11
C LEU A 291 -4.56 4.74 15.91
N PRO A 292 -3.50 5.49 15.60
CA PRO A 292 -2.50 5.06 14.64
C PRO A 292 -1.94 3.65 14.90
N GLY A 293 -1.69 2.86 13.85
CA GLY A 293 -1.12 1.52 14.00
C GLY A 293 0.22 1.49 14.74
N ASP A 294 1.04 2.53 14.56
CA ASP A 294 2.34 2.72 15.24
C ASP A 294 2.23 3.16 16.71
N THR A 295 1.02 3.46 17.19
CA THR A 295 0.83 3.69 18.62
C THR A 295 0.41 2.44 19.37
N LEU A 296 0.08 1.36 18.65
CA LEU A 296 -0.21 0.07 19.25
C LEU A 296 1.07 -0.75 19.35
N SER A 297 1.28 -1.40 20.49
CA SER A 297 2.27 -2.47 20.56
C SER A 297 1.86 -3.63 19.63
N SER A 298 2.82 -4.26 18.95
CA SER A 298 2.58 -5.48 18.15
C SER A 298 1.94 -6.64 18.93
N ARG A 299 1.99 -6.56 20.27
CA ARG A 299 1.39 -7.51 21.20
C ARG A 299 -0.03 -7.13 21.62
N GLU A 300 -0.52 -5.95 21.23
CA GLU A 300 -1.90 -5.57 21.57
C GLU A 300 -2.89 -6.41 20.78
N ALA A 301 -3.61 -7.25 21.52
CA ALA A 301 -4.65 -8.09 21.03
C ALA A 301 -5.92 -7.91 21.88
N LEU A 302 -7.03 -8.41 21.36
CA LEU A 302 -8.25 -8.58 22.12
C LEU A 302 -8.51 -10.08 22.25
N THR A 303 -8.92 -10.52 23.44
CA THR A 303 -9.61 -11.81 23.55
C THR A 303 -11.11 -11.55 23.47
N ILE A 304 -11.78 -12.17 22.50
CA ILE A 304 -13.23 -12.08 22.31
C ILE A 304 -13.84 -13.45 22.55
N THR A 305 -14.66 -13.58 23.59
CA THR A 305 -15.35 -14.85 23.92
C THR A 305 -16.79 -14.79 23.47
N VAL A 306 -17.15 -15.70 22.58
CA VAL A 306 -18.54 -15.95 22.16
C VAL A 306 -19.20 -16.84 23.22
N PRO A 307 -20.44 -16.56 23.70
CA PRO A 307 -21.05 -17.30 24.81
C PRO A 307 -21.18 -18.83 24.63
N THR A 308 -21.14 -19.31 23.39
CA THR A 308 -21.20 -20.74 23.05
C THR A 308 -19.85 -21.44 23.10
N GLU A 309 -18.77 -20.70 23.33
CA GLU A 309 -17.39 -21.22 23.35
C GLU A 309 -16.78 -21.16 24.75
N GLU A 310 -15.98 -22.16 25.08
CA GLU A 310 -15.25 -22.23 26.35
C GLU A 310 -14.02 -21.30 26.36
N TYR A 311 -13.43 -21.07 25.18
CA TYR A 311 -12.23 -20.26 24.99
C TYR A 311 -12.53 -19.11 24.03
N GLY A 312 -11.99 -17.93 24.32
CA GLY A 312 -12.09 -16.78 23.41
C GLY A 312 -11.08 -16.82 22.28
N ASP A 313 -11.34 -16.03 21.23
CA ASP A 313 -10.40 -15.80 20.14
C ASP A 313 -9.52 -14.60 20.41
N ASP A 314 -8.21 -14.79 20.24
CA ASP A 314 -7.25 -13.70 20.25
C ASP A 314 -7.13 -13.08 18.85
N VAL A 315 -7.48 -11.81 18.75
CA VAL A 315 -7.44 -11.04 17.50
C VAL A 315 -6.46 -9.87 17.62
N SER A 316 -5.60 -9.69 16.61
CA SER A 316 -4.61 -8.61 16.59
C SER A 316 -5.26 -7.27 16.21
N LEU A 317 -5.03 -6.24 17.03
CA LEU A 317 -5.49 -4.88 16.72
C LEU A 317 -4.67 -4.23 15.61
N THR A 318 -3.35 -4.46 15.55
CA THR A 318 -2.51 -3.96 14.45
C THR A 318 -2.99 -4.49 13.10
N SER A 319 -3.22 -5.81 12.99
CA SER A 319 -3.75 -6.41 11.75
C SER A 319 -5.16 -5.92 11.40
N LEU A 320 -5.97 -5.54 12.39
CA LEU A 320 -7.26 -4.90 12.15
C LEU A 320 -7.08 -3.51 11.56
N ILE A 321 -6.23 -2.67 12.16
CA ILE A 321 -5.98 -1.31 11.69
C ILE A 321 -5.48 -1.31 10.26
N ASP A 322 -4.50 -2.17 9.92
CA ASP A 322 -3.97 -2.26 8.55
C ASP A 322 -5.10 -2.54 7.53
N ARG A 323 -6.04 -3.41 7.90
CA ARG A 323 -7.21 -3.73 7.07
C ARG A 323 -8.19 -2.58 6.97
N LEU A 324 -8.54 -1.98 8.11
CA LEU A 324 -9.44 -0.83 8.14
C LEU A 324 -8.87 0.30 7.29
N GLU A 325 -7.59 0.65 7.44
CA GLU A 325 -6.95 1.68 6.63
C GLU A 325 -6.96 1.37 5.13
N ALA A 326 -6.77 0.10 4.75
CA ALA A 326 -6.79 -0.32 3.36
C ALA A 326 -8.20 -0.32 2.75
N GLN A 327 -9.24 -0.67 3.52
CA GLN A 327 -10.57 -0.97 2.99
C GLN A 327 -11.68 0.00 3.44
N TRP A 328 -11.40 0.94 4.36
CA TRP A 328 -12.42 1.76 5.02
C TRP A 328 -13.39 2.45 4.05
N SER A 329 -12.88 2.98 2.94
CA SER A 329 -13.69 3.70 1.96
C SER A 329 -14.63 2.77 1.17
N GLU A 330 -14.28 1.48 1.08
CA GLU A 330 -15.01 0.43 0.36
C GLU A 330 -16.01 -0.31 1.26
N LEU A 331 -15.87 -0.19 2.58
CA LEU A 331 -16.78 -0.83 3.54
C LEU A 331 -18.22 -0.33 3.39
N PRO A 332 -19.22 -1.24 3.49
CA PRO A 332 -20.62 -0.87 3.58
C PRO A 332 -20.88 0.15 4.71
N PRO A 333 -21.83 1.10 4.54
CA PRO A 333 -22.13 2.10 5.56
C PRO A 333 -22.44 1.52 6.96
N ASN A 334 -23.19 0.42 7.02
CA ASN A 334 -23.52 -0.27 8.28
C ASN A 334 -22.27 -0.85 8.98
N ALA A 335 -21.34 -1.40 8.21
CA ALA A 335 -20.09 -1.93 8.75
C ALA A 335 -19.20 -0.82 9.31
N ARG A 336 -19.12 0.33 8.63
CA ARG A 336 -18.42 1.50 9.17
C ARG A 336 -19.04 1.99 10.47
N THR A 337 -20.37 2.11 10.53
CA THR A 337 -21.08 2.48 11.77
C THR A 337 -20.76 1.50 12.91
N ALA A 338 -20.79 0.19 12.63
CA ALA A 338 -20.47 -0.83 13.62
C ALA A 338 -19.00 -0.77 14.10
N TRP A 339 -18.06 -0.48 13.20
CA TRP A 339 -16.66 -0.23 13.59
C TRP A 339 -16.50 1.00 14.45
N LEU A 340 -17.18 2.11 14.15
CA LEU A 340 -17.16 3.31 14.98
C LEU A 340 -17.66 3.00 16.39
N GLU A 341 -18.79 2.30 16.52
CA GLU A 341 -19.34 1.86 17.82
C GLU A 341 -18.36 0.95 18.58
N PHE A 342 -17.68 0.04 17.88
CA PHE A 342 -16.68 -0.83 18.49
C PHE A 342 -15.44 -0.05 18.97
N TRP A 343 -14.97 0.94 18.19
CA TRP A 343 -13.85 1.77 18.61
C TRP A 343 -14.19 2.68 19.79
N ASP A 344 -15.40 3.23 19.85
CA ASP A 344 -15.90 3.95 21.01
C ASP A 344 -15.92 3.03 22.25
N PHE A 345 -16.41 1.80 22.10
CA PHE A 345 -16.35 0.79 23.15
C PHE A 345 -14.91 0.47 23.60
N LEU A 346 -13.97 0.33 22.67
CA LEU A 346 -12.58 0.06 22.98
C LEU A 346 -11.90 1.24 23.69
N ALA A 347 -12.24 2.48 23.33
CA ALA A 347 -11.72 3.68 24.01
C ALA A 347 -12.09 3.69 25.50
N ASP A 348 -13.26 3.15 25.85
CA ASP A 348 -13.74 3.01 27.22
C ASP A 348 -13.29 1.72 27.92
N LEU A 349 -12.64 0.78 27.22
CA LEU A 349 -12.17 -0.49 27.78
C LEU A 349 -10.72 -0.34 28.29
N PRO A 350 -10.49 -0.17 29.62
CA PRO A 350 -9.14 -0.15 30.17
C PRO A 350 -8.47 -1.52 30.06
N TRP A 351 -7.16 -1.55 30.24
CA TRP A 351 -6.39 -2.79 30.32
C TRP A 351 -6.67 -3.54 31.62
N GLU A 352 -6.46 -2.84 32.73
CA GLU A 352 -6.57 -3.35 34.10
C GLU A 352 -7.45 -2.40 34.92
N ASP A 353 -8.06 -2.92 35.98
CA ASP A 353 -8.77 -2.12 36.97
C ASP A 353 -7.81 -1.55 38.04
N GLU A 354 -8.35 -0.92 39.09
CA GLU A 354 -7.55 -0.37 40.19
C GLU A 354 -6.77 -1.43 40.98
N ALA A 355 -7.15 -2.71 40.88
CA ALA A 355 -6.48 -3.83 41.54
C ALA A 355 -5.42 -4.49 40.65
N GLY A 356 -5.33 -4.10 39.37
CA GLY A 356 -4.45 -4.73 38.39
C GLY A 356 -5.06 -5.98 37.73
N ASP A 357 -6.37 -6.20 37.87
CA ASP A 357 -7.06 -7.32 37.24
C ASP A 357 -7.52 -6.95 35.82
N ASP A 358 -7.43 -7.92 34.88
CA ASP A 358 -7.88 -7.74 33.49
C ASP A 358 -9.35 -7.30 33.42
N VAL A 359 -9.62 -6.19 32.72
CA VAL A 359 -11.00 -5.70 32.57
C VAL A 359 -11.69 -6.38 31.39
N THR A 360 -12.84 -6.98 31.67
CA THR A 360 -13.73 -7.56 30.65
C THR A 360 -15.02 -6.75 30.58
N LYS A 361 -15.42 -6.35 29.37
CA LYS A 361 -16.72 -5.70 29.12
C LYS A 361 -17.52 -6.45 28.06
N MET A 362 -18.84 -6.28 28.11
CA MET A 362 -19.76 -6.92 27.16
C MET A 362 -20.00 -6.01 25.95
N PHE A 363 -19.99 -6.58 24.74
CA PHE A 363 -20.26 -5.88 23.48
C PHE A 363 -21.28 -6.64 22.63
N SER A 364 -22.06 -5.94 21.80
CA SER A 364 -23.10 -6.54 20.96
C SER A 364 -22.50 -7.49 19.92
N ALA A 365 -22.89 -8.77 19.95
CA ALA A 365 -22.41 -9.77 19.00
C ALA A 365 -22.84 -9.43 17.55
N ALA A 366 -24.05 -8.91 17.39
CA ALA A 366 -24.60 -8.52 16.10
C ALA A 366 -23.86 -7.32 15.50
N THR A 367 -23.54 -6.32 16.34
CA THR A 367 -22.73 -5.16 15.92
C THR A 367 -21.34 -5.62 15.50
N LEU A 368 -20.69 -6.46 16.32
CA LEU A 368 -19.36 -6.99 15.99
C LEU A 368 -19.37 -7.78 14.68
N LEU A 369 -20.34 -8.68 14.47
CA LEU A 369 -20.48 -9.43 13.22
C LEU A 369 -20.64 -8.50 12.01
N SER A 370 -21.50 -7.48 12.10
CA SER A 370 -21.67 -6.50 11.03
C SER A 370 -20.39 -5.71 10.72
N ALA A 371 -19.49 -5.56 11.69
CA ALA A 371 -18.21 -4.90 11.52
C ALA A 371 -17.19 -5.82 10.82
N VAL A 372 -17.06 -7.07 11.28
CA VAL A 372 -16.00 -8.00 10.82
C VAL A 372 -16.35 -8.73 9.51
N GLU A 373 -17.64 -8.92 9.21
CA GLU A 373 -18.08 -9.72 8.06
C GLU A 373 -17.54 -9.21 6.70
N PRO A 374 -17.49 -7.89 6.42
CA PRO A 374 -16.91 -7.42 5.16
C PRO A 374 -15.39 -7.63 5.03
N LEU A 375 -14.70 -7.98 6.11
CA LEU A 375 -13.25 -8.26 6.13
C LEU A 375 -12.93 -9.75 5.87
N ASP A 376 -13.95 -10.58 5.60
CA ASP A 376 -13.90 -12.05 5.44
C ASP A 376 -13.41 -12.51 4.04
N ASP A 377 -13.05 -11.58 3.15
CA ASP A 377 -12.61 -11.90 1.78
C ASP A 377 -11.13 -12.32 1.66
N TYR A 378 -10.40 -12.35 2.78
CA TYR A 378 -8.96 -12.56 2.82
C TYR A 378 -8.56 -14.03 3.00
N ILE A 379 -7.51 -14.43 2.29
CA ILE A 379 -7.00 -15.81 2.23
C ILE A 379 -6.75 -16.34 3.66
N PRO A 380 -7.37 -17.46 4.08
CA PRO A 380 -7.29 -17.99 5.44
C PRO A 380 -5.90 -18.37 5.97
N TYR A 381 -4.85 -18.27 5.14
CA TYR A 381 -3.55 -18.89 5.38
C TYR A 381 -2.36 -17.91 5.51
N SER A 382 -2.57 -16.60 5.45
CA SER A 382 -1.49 -15.61 5.64
C SER A 382 -1.60 -14.92 7.00
N GLY A 383 -1.02 -15.55 8.02
CA GLY A 383 -0.69 -14.92 9.31
C GLY A 383 -1.88 -14.52 10.19
N THR A 384 -1.62 -13.53 11.06
CA THR A 384 -2.53 -13.01 12.11
C THR A 384 -3.86 -12.45 11.58
N GLY A 385 -3.95 -12.14 10.28
CA GLY A 385 -5.19 -11.73 9.64
C GLY A 385 -6.27 -12.83 9.60
N GLY A 386 -5.90 -14.11 9.72
CA GLY A 386 -6.87 -15.20 9.72
C GLY A 386 -7.87 -15.15 10.88
N HIS A 387 -7.48 -14.57 12.02
CA HIS A 387 -8.29 -14.63 13.25
C HIS A 387 -9.57 -13.78 13.18
N TRP A 388 -9.57 -12.64 12.50
CA TRP A 388 -10.78 -11.83 12.33
C TRP A 388 -11.83 -12.51 11.43
N ALA A 389 -11.39 -13.22 10.39
CA ALA A 389 -12.27 -14.01 9.53
C ALA A 389 -12.83 -15.24 10.28
N GLN A 390 -11.99 -15.91 11.07
CA GLN A 390 -12.44 -17.00 11.96
C GLN A 390 -13.48 -16.53 12.97
N LEU A 391 -13.27 -15.37 13.59
CA LEU A 391 -14.25 -14.77 14.49
C LEU A 391 -15.57 -14.46 13.79
N ALA A 392 -15.53 -13.92 12.56
CA ALA A 392 -16.73 -13.67 11.76
C ALA A 392 -17.51 -14.98 11.50
N GLU A 393 -16.81 -16.06 11.12
CA GLU A 393 -17.42 -17.38 10.88
C GLU A 393 -18.01 -17.99 12.16
N LYS A 394 -17.36 -17.83 13.31
CA LYS A 394 -17.88 -18.27 14.61
C LYS A 394 -19.14 -17.51 15.01
N LEU A 395 -19.12 -16.18 14.91
CA LEU A 395 -20.28 -15.33 15.18
C LEU A 395 -21.47 -15.69 14.26
N ARG A 396 -21.18 -16.02 13.00
CA ARG A 396 -22.17 -16.45 11.99
C ARG A 396 -22.75 -17.83 12.30
N SER A 397 -21.90 -18.80 12.65
CA SER A 397 -22.29 -20.21 12.85
C SER A 397 -22.94 -20.51 14.19
N ALA A 398 -22.74 -19.66 15.20
CA ALA A 398 -23.25 -19.88 16.55
C ALA A 398 -24.78 -19.67 16.72
N GLU A 399 -25.51 -19.30 15.65
CA GLU A 399 -26.98 -19.06 15.67
C GLU A 399 -27.42 -18.21 16.88
N LEU A 400 -26.66 -17.17 17.21
CA LEU A 400 -26.83 -16.39 18.44
C LEU A 400 -28.19 -15.66 18.46
N PRO A 401 -28.97 -15.73 19.56
CA PRO A 401 -30.19 -14.95 19.71
C PRO A 401 -29.97 -13.44 19.55
N GLU A 402 -31.00 -12.71 19.13
CA GLU A 402 -30.97 -11.24 19.12
C GLU A 402 -30.66 -10.68 20.52
N GLY A 403 -29.76 -9.69 20.60
CA GLY A 403 -29.30 -9.14 21.86
C GLY A 403 -28.21 -9.95 22.58
N THR A 404 -27.68 -10.99 21.94
CA THR A 404 -26.51 -11.71 22.47
C THR A 404 -25.31 -10.77 22.58
N MET A 405 -24.58 -10.90 23.69
CA MET A 405 -23.38 -10.13 23.98
C MET A 405 -22.15 -11.04 23.97
N VAL A 406 -21.03 -10.57 23.42
CA VAL A 406 -19.71 -11.18 23.57
C VAL A 406 -18.95 -10.51 24.70
N SER A 407 -18.05 -11.24 25.36
CA SER A 407 -17.12 -10.62 26.31
C SER A 407 -15.83 -10.23 25.60
N VAL A 408 -15.40 -8.99 25.76
CA VAL A 408 -14.16 -8.45 25.17
C VAL A 408 -13.25 -8.01 26.30
N ARG A 409 -11.98 -8.44 26.23
CA ARG A 409 -10.89 -7.94 27.07
C ARG A 409 -9.70 -7.55 26.20
N ARG A 410 -8.94 -6.56 26.65
CA ARG A 410 -7.61 -6.29 26.08
C ARG A 410 -6.62 -7.29 26.64
N TYR A 411 -5.63 -7.68 25.85
CA TYR A 411 -4.63 -8.64 26.25
C TYR A 411 -3.28 -8.35 25.59
N TRP A 412 -2.19 -8.56 26.33
CA TRP A 412 -0.83 -8.52 25.81
C TRP A 412 -0.43 -9.91 25.33
N GLY A 413 -0.50 -10.12 24.01
CA GLY A 413 0.01 -11.32 23.35
C GLY A 413 1.49 -11.56 23.68
N TRP A 414 1.87 -12.82 23.91
CA TRP A 414 3.26 -13.20 24.18
C TRP A 414 4.16 -13.10 22.94
#